data_AF-A0A517Y6Q3-F1
#
_entry.id   AF-A0A517Y6Q3-F1
#
_cell.length_a   1.000
_cell.length_b   1.000
_cell.length_c   1.000
_cell.angle_alpha   90.00
_cell.angle_beta   90.00
_cell.angle_gamma   90.00
#
_symmetry.space_group_name_H-M   'P 1'
#
loop_
_entity.id
_entity.type
_entity.pdbx_description
1 polymer ?
#
loop_
_entity_poly.entity_id
_entity_poly.type
_entity_poly.pdbx_seq_one_letter_code
_entity_poly.pdbx_strand_id
1 'polypeptide(L)'
;MPSSQRTAFEAAAFKKDWKVAYNNFRILSMSEMCKGLHALGKFTREAFWNERHDNLNFQVELERWEYAYTVVRFHTLPANPPNSGQEQEAKDFLKGILKKPVSTIEKNLGYSMQAVNYTLTKNNIKGANWDFYTPATKSNSYEYYARKAAAETDPKEKAKLQALADSHKNATDICVYDKTRPDSDAEFATQAKTKAMTVLDEYRIIAANAKKNGCGNCGENSIVAFMFLYDMGVRPIERVAAFEDHAFVIIGRANVKINDYANWGPHAVLCDPWAQGFRSGQPGSGTYSGARYVEVMGTLLSSVKIRPDFYRAS
;
A
#
# COMPACT_ATOMS: atom_id res chain seq x y z
N MET A 1 -28.08 1.62 23.63
CA MET A 1 -28.91 1.06 22.54
C MET A 1 -28.32 1.55 21.22
N PRO A 2 -28.24 0.69 20.17
CA PRO A 2 -27.83 1.14 18.84
C PRO A 2 -28.87 2.12 18.26
N SER A 3 -28.43 3.06 17.41
CA SER A 3 -29.37 3.88 16.64
C SER A 3 -30.17 3.02 15.65
N SER A 4 -31.29 3.53 15.15
CA SER A 4 -32.06 2.84 14.10
C SER A 4 -31.23 2.67 12.82
N GLN A 5 -30.42 3.68 12.47
CA GLN A 5 -29.51 3.62 11.32
C GLN A 5 -28.42 2.57 11.50
N ARG A 6 -27.83 2.46 12.70
CA ARG A 6 -26.82 1.44 12.99
C ARG A 6 -27.41 0.03 12.90
N THR A 7 -28.60 -0.18 13.46
CA THR A 7 -29.32 -1.45 13.35
C THR A 7 -29.60 -1.82 11.88
N ALA A 8 -30.00 -0.84 11.07
CA ALA A 8 -30.24 -1.06 9.64
C ALA A 8 -28.95 -1.40 8.86
N PHE A 9 -27.83 -0.75 9.19
CA PHE A 9 -26.51 -1.11 8.66
C PHE A 9 -26.12 -2.56 9.01
N GLU A 10 -26.17 -2.91 10.30
CA GLU A 10 -25.79 -4.24 10.78
C GLU A 10 -26.65 -5.33 10.12
N ALA A 11 -27.97 -5.13 10.08
CA ALA A 11 -28.90 -6.08 9.47
C ALA A 11 -28.63 -6.29 7.96
N ALA A 12 -28.35 -5.21 7.21
CA ALA A 12 -28.03 -5.30 5.79
C ALA A 12 -26.69 -6.03 5.56
N ALA A 13 -25.67 -5.71 6.36
CA ALA A 13 -24.36 -6.35 6.26
C ALA A 13 -24.42 -7.86 6.57
N PHE A 14 -25.19 -8.29 7.58
CA PHE A 14 -25.37 -9.72 7.85
C PHE A 14 -26.09 -10.47 6.73
N LYS A 15 -27.00 -9.79 6.02
CA LYS A 15 -27.68 -10.32 4.83
C LYS A 15 -26.84 -10.25 3.55
N LYS A 16 -25.64 -9.66 3.61
CA LYS A 16 -24.78 -9.39 2.45
C LYS A 16 -25.42 -8.47 1.39
N ASP A 17 -26.36 -7.62 1.81
CA ASP A 17 -26.89 -6.56 0.95
C ASP A 17 -25.96 -5.34 1.01
N TRP A 18 -24.83 -5.44 0.29
CA TRP A 18 -23.73 -4.47 0.40
C TRP A 18 -24.13 -3.06 0.00
N LYS A 19 -24.95 -2.93 -1.05
CA LYS A 19 -25.48 -1.63 -1.47
C LYS A 19 -26.28 -0.96 -0.35
N VAL A 20 -27.20 -1.68 0.30
CA VAL A 20 -27.98 -1.14 1.42
C VAL A 20 -27.09 -0.91 2.64
N ALA A 21 -26.15 -1.81 2.94
CA ALA A 21 -25.21 -1.65 4.04
C ALA A 21 -24.38 -0.37 3.89
N TYR A 22 -23.81 -0.10 2.72
CA TYR A 22 -23.04 1.11 2.46
C TYR A 22 -23.89 2.39 2.54
N ASN A 23 -25.13 2.35 2.02
CA ASN A 23 -26.06 3.48 2.14
C ASN A 23 -26.44 3.81 3.58
N ASN A 24 -26.54 2.80 4.45
CA ASN A 24 -26.79 3.01 5.88
C ASN A 24 -25.51 3.41 6.62
N PHE A 25 -24.36 2.85 6.24
CA PHE A 25 -23.07 3.14 6.87
C PHE A 25 -22.68 4.61 6.71
N ARG A 26 -22.90 5.20 5.52
CA ARG A 26 -22.50 6.59 5.19
C ARG A 26 -23.06 7.65 6.14
N ILE A 27 -24.28 7.44 6.66
CA ILE A 27 -24.99 8.41 7.50
C ILE A 27 -24.72 8.24 8.99
N LEU A 28 -23.97 7.21 9.39
CA LEU A 28 -23.59 7.00 10.79
C LEU A 28 -22.60 8.08 11.23
N SER A 29 -22.52 8.41 12.53
CA SER A 29 -21.39 9.14 13.12
C SER A 29 -20.13 8.26 13.18
N MET A 30 -18.95 8.82 13.47
CA MET A 30 -17.72 8.00 13.54
C MET A 30 -17.82 6.95 14.65
N SER A 31 -18.36 7.33 15.80
CA SER A 31 -18.65 6.42 16.91
C SER A 31 -19.61 5.30 16.49
N GLU A 32 -20.69 5.62 15.78
CA GLU A 32 -21.65 4.59 15.33
C GLU A 32 -21.08 3.71 14.21
N MET A 33 -20.26 4.25 13.30
CA MET A 33 -19.51 3.48 12.32
C MET A 33 -18.61 2.45 13.01
N CYS A 34 -17.83 2.89 14.00
CA CYS A 34 -16.91 2.03 14.72
C CYS A 34 -17.65 0.91 15.47
N LYS A 35 -18.73 1.25 16.20
CA LYS A 35 -19.56 0.26 16.91
C LYS A 35 -20.23 -0.73 15.96
N GLY A 36 -20.76 -0.25 14.83
CA GLY A 36 -21.37 -1.11 13.82
C GLY A 36 -20.36 -2.10 13.24
N LEU A 37 -19.22 -1.61 12.74
CA LEU A 37 -18.16 -2.47 12.19
C LEU A 37 -17.63 -3.48 13.23
N HIS A 38 -17.59 -3.09 14.50
CA HIS A 38 -17.19 -3.99 15.58
C HIS A 38 -18.21 -5.11 15.77
N ALA A 39 -19.51 -4.77 15.75
CA ALA A 39 -20.61 -5.71 15.91
C ALA A 39 -20.71 -6.76 14.78
N LEU A 40 -20.24 -6.45 13.56
CA LEU A 40 -20.23 -7.41 12.44
C LEU A 40 -19.34 -8.65 12.70
N GLY A 41 -18.40 -8.57 13.65
CA GLY A 41 -17.38 -9.60 13.80
C GLY A 41 -16.36 -9.61 12.64
N LYS A 42 -15.28 -10.39 12.80
CA LYS A 42 -14.14 -10.38 11.86
C LYS A 42 -14.55 -10.71 10.42
N PHE A 43 -15.22 -11.84 10.19
CA PHE A 43 -15.48 -12.33 8.84
C PHE A 43 -16.43 -11.43 8.04
N THR A 44 -17.56 -11.03 8.63
CA THR A 44 -18.53 -10.15 7.96
C THR A 44 -17.95 -8.76 7.71
N ARG A 45 -17.15 -8.23 8.65
CA ARG A 45 -16.45 -6.94 8.46
C ARG A 45 -15.49 -6.97 7.27
N GLU A 46 -14.70 -8.03 7.12
CA GLU A 46 -13.78 -8.18 5.98
C GLU A 46 -14.54 -8.32 4.66
N ALA A 47 -15.62 -9.11 4.65
CA ALA A 47 -16.47 -9.26 3.47
C ALA A 47 -17.07 -7.92 3.05
N PHE A 48 -17.64 -7.17 4.00
CA PHE A 48 -18.14 -5.82 3.76
C PHE A 48 -17.06 -4.95 3.12
N TRP A 49 -15.85 -4.88 3.70
CA TRP A 49 -14.75 -4.05 3.20
C TRP A 49 -14.28 -4.41 1.79
N ASN A 50 -14.25 -5.70 1.44
CA ASN A 50 -13.79 -6.15 0.14
C ASN A 50 -14.75 -5.76 -0.99
N GLU A 51 -16.03 -5.62 -0.67
CA GLU A 51 -17.10 -5.26 -1.59
C GLU A 51 -17.19 -3.75 -1.83
N ARG A 52 -16.28 -2.97 -1.23
CA ARG A 52 -16.32 -1.50 -1.29
C ARG A 52 -16.18 -0.99 -2.71
N HIS A 53 -15.27 -1.54 -3.51
CA HIS A 53 -15.00 -1.02 -4.86
C HIS A 53 -16.21 -1.15 -5.80
N ASP A 54 -16.96 -2.25 -5.68
CA ASP A 54 -18.12 -2.53 -6.53
C ASP A 54 -19.38 -1.78 -6.09
N ASN A 55 -19.42 -1.30 -4.84
CA ASN A 55 -20.59 -0.67 -4.24
C ASN A 55 -20.39 0.82 -3.91
N LEU A 56 -19.16 1.32 -3.99
CA LEU A 56 -18.81 2.73 -3.82
C LEU A 56 -18.85 3.48 -5.14
N ASN A 57 -20.01 4.05 -5.46
CA ASN A 57 -20.09 5.09 -6.48
C ASN A 57 -19.61 6.48 -5.98
N PHE A 58 -19.14 6.58 -4.73
CA PHE A 58 -18.91 7.86 -4.05
C PHE A 58 -17.53 7.91 -3.38
N GLN A 59 -16.54 8.46 -4.09
CA GLN A 59 -15.17 8.61 -3.56
C GLN A 59 -15.07 9.59 -2.37
N VAL A 60 -16.03 10.51 -2.22
CA VAL A 60 -15.99 11.60 -1.23
C VAL A 60 -16.03 11.17 0.24
N GLU A 61 -16.56 9.98 0.56
CA GLU A 61 -16.67 9.49 1.95
C GLU A 61 -15.68 8.37 2.28
N LEU A 62 -14.84 7.96 1.31
CA LEU A 62 -13.96 6.81 1.47
C LEU A 62 -12.94 7.02 2.59
N GLU A 63 -12.38 8.23 2.73
CA GLU A 63 -11.43 8.56 3.80
C GLU A 63 -12.01 8.29 5.20
N ARG A 64 -13.29 8.65 5.38
CA ARG A 64 -13.99 8.47 6.65
C ARG A 64 -14.24 7.01 6.97
N TRP A 65 -14.61 6.22 5.96
CA TRP A 65 -14.89 4.80 6.14
C TRP A 65 -13.60 4.01 6.35
N GLU A 66 -12.54 4.35 5.62
CA GLU A 66 -11.18 3.83 5.83
C GLU A 66 -10.70 4.13 7.25
N TYR A 67 -10.96 5.34 7.75
CA TYR A 67 -10.62 5.70 9.12
C TYR A 67 -11.35 4.83 10.13
N ALA A 68 -12.69 4.74 10.06
CA ALA A 68 -13.49 3.91 10.96
C ALA A 68 -13.08 2.42 10.89
N TYR A 69 -12.84 1.91 9.68
CA TYR A 69 -12.42 0.53 9.45
C TYR A 69 -11.05 0.26 10.06
N THR A 70 -10.09 1.16 9.89
CA THR A 70 -8.75 1.04 10.46
C THR A 70 -8.82 1.03 11.99
N VAL A 71 -9.60 1.93 12.57
CA VAL A 71 -9.86 1.99 14.02
C VAL A 71 -10.40 0.67 14.55
N VAL A 72 -11.42 0.09 13.91
CA VAL A 72 -12.04 -1.14 14.41
C VAL A 72 -11.20 -2.38 14.13
N ARG A 73 -10.54 -2.44 12.97
CA ARG A 73 -9.81 -3.63 12.54
C ARG A 73 -8.47 -3.78 13.27
N PHE A 74 -7.75 -2.68 13.45
CA PHE A 74 -6.39 -2.70 14.01
C PHE A 74 -6.30 -2.07 15.39
N HIS A 75 -7.41 -1.52 15.87
CA HIS A 75 -7.45 -0.83 17.15
C HIS A 75 -6.49 0.38 17.22
N THR A 76 -6.13 0.96 16.08
CA THR A 76 -5.22 2.11 16.00
C THR A 76 -5.96 3.36 15.53
N LEU A 77 -5.49 4.53 15.97
CA LEU A 77 -5.93 5.80 15.42
C LEU A 77 -5.06 6.12 14.20
N PRO A 78 -5.65 6.30 13.02
CA PRO A 78 -4.92 6.81 11.88
C PRO A 78 -4.38 8.22 12.12
N ALA A 79 -3.22 8.54 11.54
CA ALA A 79 -2.58 9.86 11.75
C ALA A 79 -3.40 11.04 11.19
N ASN A 80 -4.24 10.79 10.19
CA ASN A 80 -5.01 11.81 9.48
C ASN A 80 -6.51 11.54 9.67
N PRO A 81 -7.12 11.96 10.79
CA PRO A 81 -8.56 11.90 10.94
C PRO A 81 -9.24 12.81 9.90
N PRO A 82 -10.42 12.44 9.36
CA PRO A 82 -11.12 13.29 8.39
C PRO A 82 -11.53 14.66 8.99
N ASN A 83 -11.74 14.72 10.31
CA ASN A 83 -11.79 15.97 11.09
C ASN A 83 -11.55 15.69 12.59
N SER A 84 -11.31 16.74 13.37
CA SER A 84 -10.97 16.66 14.81
C SER A 84 -12.05 16.02 15.69
N GLY A 85 -13.34 16.22 15.37
CA GLY A 85 -14.44 15.61 16.12
C GLY A 85 -14.46 14.08 15.98
N GLN A 86 -14.19 13.58 14.78
CA GLN A 86 -14.16 12.14 14.52
C GLN A 86 -12.96 11.44 15.17
N GLU A 87 -11.83 12.13 15.33
CA GLU A 87 -10.68 11.58 16.06
C GLU A 87 -11.04 11.28 17.51
N GLN A 88 -11.74 12.22 18.17
CA GLN A 88 -12.17 12.04 19.56
C GLN A 88 -13.22 10.93 19.68
N GLU A 89 -14.20 10.86 18.78
CA GLU A 89 -15.17 9.76 18.76
C GLU A 89 -14.50 8.38 18.62
N ALA A 90 -13.46 8.28 17.78
CA ALA A 90 -12.70 7.05 17.63
C ALA A 90 -11.83 6.73 18.86
N LYS A 91 -11.22 7.73 19.49
CA LYS A 91 -10.50 7.59 20.77
C LYS A 91 -11.41 7.03 21.86
N ASP A 92 -12.61 7.61 21.99
CA ASP A 92 -13.59 7.21 22.99
C ASP A 92 -14.09 5.79 22.73
N PHE A 93 -14.34 5.45 21.46
CA PHE A 93 -14.66 4.08 21.05
C PHE A 93 -13.56 3.10 21.46
N LEU A 94 -12.30 3.37 21.10
CA LEU A 94 -11.17 2.50 21.43
C LEU A 94 -11.02 2.33 22.94
N LYS A 95 -11.15 3.40 23.72
CA LYS A 95 -11.12 3.35 25.19
C LYS A 95 -12.23 2.44 25.76
N GLY A 96 -13.40 2.41 25.12
CA GLY A 96 -14.52 1.57 25.53
C GLY A 96 -14.37 0.08 25.17
N ILE A 97 -13.69 -0.26 24.07
CA ILE A 97 -13.57 -1.64 23.60
C ILE A 97 -12.24 -2.31 23.98
N LEU A 98 -11.17 -1.54 24.12
CA LEU A 98 -9.85 -2.06 24.46
C LEU A 98 -9.75 -2.33 25.95
N LYS A 99 -10.14 -3.54 26.33
CA LYS A 99 -9.84 -4.10 27.66
C LYS A 99 -8.35 -4.43 27.82
N LYS A 100 -7.61 -4.53 26.71
CA LYS A 100 -6.18 -4.82 26.64
C LYS A 100 -5.51 -3.86 25.67
N PRO A 101 -4.24 -3.50 25.90
CA PRO A 101 -3.47 -2.73 24.94
C PRO A 101 -3.36 -3.49 23.61
N VAL A 102 -3.39 -2.75 22.51
CA VAL A 102 -3.19 -3.28 21.15
C VAL A 102 -1.81 -3.92 21.08
N SER A 103 -1.75 -5.13 20.53
CA SER A 103 -0.45 -5.79 20.35
C SER A 103 0.40 -5.03 19.33
N THR A 104 1.73 -5.12 19.44
CA THR A 104 2.65 -4.46 18.51
C THR A 104 2.42 -4.87 17.06
N ILE A 105 2.06 -6.14 16.81
CA ILE A 105 1.75 -6.63 15.46
C ILE A 105 0.47 -5.98 14.90
N GLU A 106 -0.60 -5.88 15.68
CA GLU A 106 -1.84 -5.19 15.26
C GLU A 106 -1.57 -3.71 14.95
N LYS A 107 -0.73 -3.06 15.77
CA LYS A 107 -0.32 -1.68 15.55
C LYS A 107 0.41 -1.52 14.21
N ASN A 108 1.38 -2.38 13.92
CA ASN A 108 2.15 -2.35 12.69
C ASN A 108 1.29 -2.69 11.45
N LEU A 109 0.32 -3.60 11.57
CA LEU A 109 -0.65 -3.89 10.52
C LEU A 109 -1.52 -2.65 10.22
N GLY A 110 -1.95 -1.93 11.26
CA GLY A 110 -2.66 -0.66 11.12
C GLY A 110 -1.84 0.41 10.41
N TYR A 111 -0.54 0.53 10.73
CA TYR A 111 0.35 1.45 10.02
C TYR A 111 0.55 1.09 8.55
N SER A 112 0.75 -0.19 8.26
CA SER A 112 0.85 -0.69 6.88
C SER A 112 -0.38 -0.32 6.06
N MET A 113 -1.58 -0.59 6.57
CA MET A 113 -2.81 -0.25 5.85
C MET A 113 -2.98 1.25 5.63
N GLN A 114 -2.64 2.08 6.60
CA GLN A 114 -2.66 3.54 6.41
C GLN A 114 -1.69 3.98 5.32
N ALA A 115 -0.49 3.41 5.30
CA ALA A 115 0.51 3.74 4.28
C ALA A 115 0.04 3.33 2.89
N VAL A 116 -0.59 2.15 2.75
CA VAL A 116 -1.16 1.75 1.46
C VAL A 116 -2.33 2.63 1.04
N ASN A 117 -3.28 2.91 1.93
CA ASN A 117 -4.40 3.80 1.63
C ASN A 117 -3.92 5.21 1.28
N TYR A 118 -2.89 5.70 1.96
CA TYR A 118 -2.26 6.98 1.63
C TYR A 118 -1.72 6.95 0.19
N THR A 119 -1.01 5.90 -0.20
CA THR A 119 -0.47 5.77 -1.56
C THR A 119 -1.57 5.65 -2.62
N LEU A 120 -2.50 4.69 -2.46
CA LEU A 120 -3.44 4.30 -3.51
C LEU A 120 -4.75 5.09 -3.49
N THR A 121 -5.30 5.37 -2.32
CA THR A 121 -6.59 6.06 -2.20
C THR A 121 -6.36 7.57 -2.15
N LYS A 122 -5.60 8.05 -1.16
CA LYS A 122 -5.45 9.49 -0.90
C LYS A 122 -4.71 10.20 -2.03
N ASN A 123 -3.64 9.59 -2.55
CA ASN A 123 -2.85 10.16 -3.65
C ASN A 123 -3.21 9.59 -5.02
N ASN A 124 -4.16 8.63 -5.10
CA ASN A 124 -4.62 8.03 -6.35
C ASN A 124 -3.49 7.57 -7.28
N ILE A 125 -2.40 7.02 -6.70
CA ILE A 125 -1.25 6.59 -7.47
C ILE A 125 -1.58 5.29 -8.19
N LYS A 126 -1.60 5.34 -9.52
CA LYS A 126 -1.81 4.15 -10.36
C LYS A 126 -0.53 3.36 -10.52
N GLY A 127 -0.61 2.05 -10.32
CA GLY A 127 0.49 1.11 -10.56
C GLY A 127 0.76 0.92 -12.05
N ALA A 128 1.98 1.18 -12.51
CA ALA A 128 2.42 0.74 -13.84
C ALA A 128 2.41 -0.79 -13.94
N ASN A 129 2.17 -1.28 -15.14
CA ASN A 129 1.94 -2.68 -15.41
C ASN A 129 3.25 -3.45 -15.60
N TRP A 130 4.20 -3.28 -14.68
CA TRP A 130 5.42 -4.09 -14.74
C TRP A 130 5.12 -5.57 -14.51
N ASP A 131 4.06 -5.90 -13.78
CA ASP A 131 3.94 -7.20 -13.13
C ASP A 131 2.69 -8.01 -13.46
N PHE A 132 2.02 -7.80 -14.61
CA PHE A 132 1.16 -8.85 -15.18
C PHE A 132 2.04 -10.05 -15.61
N TYR A 133 2.55 -10.79 -14.63
CA TYR A 133 3.29 -12.03 -14.83
C TYR A 133 2.29 -13.17 -14.72
N THR A 134 1.75 -13.56 -15.86
CA THR A 134 1.44 -14.98 -16.02
C THR A 134 2.62 -15.60 -16.79
N PRO A 135 3.00 -16.87 -16.51
CA PRO A 135 4.00 -17.56 -17.31
C PRO A 135 3.72 -17.51 -18.83
N ALA A 136 2.45 -17.35 -19.23
CA ALA A 136 2.01 -17.23 -20.61
C ALA A 136 2.21 -15.82 -21.24
N THR A 137 2.35 -14.76 -20.44
CA THR A 137 2.49 -13.36 -20.91
C THR A 137 3.91 -12.80 -20.80
N LYS A 138 4.85 -13.59 -20.24
CA LYS A 138 6.27 -13.22 -20.07
C LYS A 138 6.96 -12.69 -21.33
N SER A 139 6.45 -12.99 -22.52
CA SER A 139 7.12 -12.68 -23.79
C SER A 139 6.61 -11.44 -24.52
N ASN A 140 5.68 -10.65 -23.96
CA ASN A 140 5.04 -9.55 -24.71
C ASN A 140 4.62 -8.32 -23.85
N SER A 141 5.51 -7.85 -22.97
CA SER A 141 5.31 -6.62 -22.17
C SER A 141 6.34 -5.54 -22.53
N TYR A 142 6.04 -4.28 -22.20
CA TYR A 142 7.02 -3.18 -22.28
C TYR A 142 8.35 -3.57 -21.61
N GLU A 143 8.29 -4.11 -20.40
CA GLU A 143 9.47 -4.48 -19.62
C GLU A 143 10.31 -5.56 -20.30
N TYR A 144 9.68 -6.62 -20.81
CA TYR A 144 10.38 -7.70 -21.48
C TYR A 144 11.21 -7.15 -22.66
N TYR A 145 10.60 -6.31 -23.48
CA TYR A 145 11.28 -5.70 -24.61
C TYR A 145 12.30 -4.64 -24.18
N ALA A 146 12.02 -3.84 -23.14
CA ALA A 146 12.95 -2.85 -22.62
C ALA A 146 14.22 -3.49 -22.03
N ARG A 147 14.07 -4.59 -21.26
CA ARG A 147 15.22 -5.37 -20.74
C ARG A 147 16.03 -5.99 -21.85
N LYS A 148 15.36 -6.57 -22.85
CA LYS A 148 16.03 -7.09 -24.04
C LYS A 148 16.78 -6.00 -24.79
N ALA A 149 16.17 -4.84 -25.00
CA ALA A 149 16.81 -3.69 -25.64
C ALA A 149 18.02 -3.19 -24.83
N ALA A 150 17.93 -3.19 -23.50
CA ALA A 150 19.03 -2.79 -22.62
C ALA A 150 20.22 -3.76 -22.68
N ALA A 151 19.95 -5.08 -22.77
CA ALA A 151 20.96 -6.12 -22.87
C ALA A 151 21.51 -6.33 -24.30
N GLU A 152 20.79 -5.87 -25.32
CA GLU A 152 21.18 -6.00 -26.72
C GLU A 152 22.36 -5.08 -27.08
N THR A 153 23.32 -5.64 -27.82
CA THR A 153 24.55 -4.97 -28.24
C THR A 153 24.51 -4.55 -29.71
N ASP A 154 23.74 -5.22 -30.56
CA ASP A 154 23.52 -4.79 -31.94
C ASP A 154 22.59 -3.57 -32.00
N PRO A 155 23.01 -2.43 -32.58
CA PRO A 155 22.20 -1.21 -32.58
C PRO A 155 20.86 -1.34 -33.31
N LYS A 156 20.77 -2.17 -34.36
CA LYS A 156 19.53 -2.33 -35.13
C LYS A 156 18.53 -3.17 -34.36
N GLU A 157 18.96 -4.30 -33.78
CA GLU A 157 18.09 -5.14 -32.96
C GLU A 157 17.69 -4.41 -31.67
N LYS A 158 18.61 -3.65 -31.06
CA LYS A 158 18.31 -2.78 -29.91
C LYS A 158 17.21 -1.76 -30.23
N ALA A 159 17.31 -1.06 -31.36
CA ALA A 159 16.30 -0.09 -31.78
C ALA A 159 14.94 -0.76 -32.04
N LYS A 160 14.94 -1.96 -32.66
CA LYS A 160 13.73 -2.75 -32.88
C LYS A 160 13.08 -3.20 -31.56
N LEU A 161 13.87 -3.70 -30.62
CA LEU A 161 13.40 -4.08 -29.28
C LEU A 161 12.87 -2.87 -28.50
N GLN A 162 13.52 -1.71 -28.64
CA GLN A 162 13.03 -0.47 -28.04
C GLN A 162 11.70 -0.04 -28.64
N ALA A 163 11.55 -0.07 -29.98
CA ALA A 163 10.28 0.23 -30.64
C ALA A 163 9.16 -0.75 -30.23
N LEU A 164 9.49 -2.04 -30.06
CA LEU A 164 8.57 -3.03 -29.50
C LEU A 164 8.22 -2.73 -28.04
N ALA A 165 9.17 -2.28 -27.22
CA ALA A 165 8.86 -1.86 -25.87
C ALA A 165 7.86 -0.70 -25.88
N ASP A 166 8.17 0.36 -26.63
CA ASP A 166 7.33 1.56 -26.70
C ASP A 166 5.93 1.27 -27.24
N SER A 167 5.77 0.33 -28.18
CA SER A 167 4.45 -0.09 -28.67
C SER A 167 3.59 -0.83 -27.63
N HIS A 168 4.19 -1.31 -26.54
CA HIS A 168 3.52 -2.02 -25.45
C HIS A 168 3.28 -1.15 -24.20
N LYS A 169 3.67 0.12 -24.22
CA LYS A 169 3.35 1.05 -23.12
C LYS A 169 1.86 1.33 -23.08
N ASN A 170 1.23 1.12 -21.94
CA ASN A 170 -0.10 1.67 -21.65
C ASN A 170 0.02 3.09 -21.07
N ALA A 171 -1.13 3.73 -20.81
CA ALA A 171 -1.17 5.08 -20.26
C ALA A 171 -0.43 5.22 -18.91
N THR A 172 -0.44 4.19 -18.06
CA THR A 172 0.29 4.21 -16.79
C THR A 172 1.79 4.05 -17.01
N ASP A 173 2.21 3.23 -17.97
CA ASP A 173 3.64 3.09 -18.32
C ASP A 173 4.19 4.42 -18.85
N ILE A 174 3.49 5.10 -19.76
CA ILE A 174 3.86 6.45 -20.23
C ILE A 174 3.99 7.41 -19.04
N CYS A 175 3.02 7.39 -18.12
CA CYS A 175 3.05 8.24 -16.93
C CYS A 175 4.27 7.99 -16.03
N VAL A 176 4.66 6.73 -15.84
CA VAL A 176 5.81 6.39 -14.98
C VAL A 176 7.14 6.66 -15.69
N TYR A 177 7.33 6.11 -16.90
CA TYR A 177 8.62 6.08 -17.59
C TYR A 177 8.93 7.37 -18.34
N ASP A 178 7.91 8.05 -18.88
CA ASP A 178 8.13 9.22 -19.74
C ASP A 178 7.85 10.54 -19.00
N LYS A 179 7.35 10.46 -17.75
CA LYS A 179 7.04 11.64 -16.93
C LYS A 179 7.58 11.55 -15.51
N THR A 180 7.15 10.58 -14.70
CA THR A 180 7.44 10.56 -13.26
C THR A 180 8.92 10.34 -12.94
N ARG A 181 9.56 9.39 -13.61
CA ARG A 181 11.01 9.15 -13.45
C ARG A 181 11.85 10.29 -14.03
N PRO A 182 11.60 10.77 -15.27
CA PRO A 182 12.29 11.95 -15.78
C PRO A 182 12.15 13.20 -14.90
N ASP A 183 10.96 13.47 -14.33
CA ASP A 183 10.76 14.56 -13.37
C ASP A 183 11.68 14.39 -12.14
N SER A 184 11.79 13.16 -11.62
CA SER A 184 12.65 12.85 -10.48
C SER A 184 14.14 12.99 -10.82
N ASP A 185 14.56 12.50 -11.98
CA ASP A 185 15.95 12.60 -12.45
C ASP A 185 16.38 14.07 -12.66
N ALA A 186 15.49 14.89 -13.24
CA ALA A 186 15.73 16.32 -13.40
C ALA A 186 15.87 17.04 -12.06
N GLU A 187 15.05 16.66 -11.07
CA GLU A 187 15.11 17.23 -9.73
C GLU A 187 16.36 16.76 -8.98
N PHE A 188 16.77 15.49 -9.11
CA PHE A 188 18.05 14.99 -8.60
C PHE A 188 19.23 15.78 -9.17
N ALA A 189 19.29 15.94 -10.49
CA ALA A 189 20.35 16.69 -11.16
C ALA A 189 20.39 18.16 -10.73
N THR A 190 19.24 18.71 -10.33
CA THR A 190 19.14 20.09 -9.81
C THR A 190 19.63 20.17 -8.37
N GLN A 191 19.17 19.28 -7.48
CA GLN A 191 19.54 19.31 -6.05
C GLN A 191 21.00 18.90 -5.81
N ALA A 192 21.53 17.96 -6.60
CA ALA A 192 22.92 17.54 -6.51
C ALA A 192 23.94 18.66 -6.77
N LYS A 193 23.52 19.78 -7.40
CA LYS A 193 24.36 20.97 -7.59
C LYS A 193 24.49 21.82 -6.34
N THR A 194 23.56 21.72 -5.39
CA THR A 194 23.48 22.61 -4.22
C THR A 194 23.80 21.91 -2.90
N LYS A 195 23.64 20.58 -2.84
CA LYS A 195 23.99 19.76 -1.67
C LYS A 195 24.32 18.32 -2.04
N ALA A 196 25.06 17.64 -1.17
CA ALA A 196 25.15 16.18 -1.22
C ALA A 196 23.77 15.58 -0.91
N MET A 197 23.27 14.72 -1.80
CA MET A 197 21.97 14.07 -1.59
C MET A 197 22.10 12.87 -0.65
N THR A 198 21.17 12.76 0.29
CA THR A 198 20.96 11.54 1.06
C THR A 198 19.90 10.66 0.40
N VAL A 199 19.84 9.38 0.78
CA VAL A 199 18.76 8.47 0.32
C VAL A 199 17.37 9.00 0.70
N LEU A 200 17.26 9.71 1.84
CA LEU A 200 15.99 10.34 2.22
C LEU A 200 15.62 11.52 1.32
N ASP A 201 16.59 12.31 0.85
CA ASP A 201 16.34 13.37 -0.13
C ASP A 201 15.82 12.75 -1.44
N GLU A 202 16.44 11.66 -1.88
CA GLU A 202 16.00 10.94 -3.09
C GLU A 202 14.57 10.43 -2.94
N TYR A 203 14.26 9.81 -1.79
CA TYR A 203 12.93 9.28 -1.51
C TYR A 203 11.87 10.38 -1.43
N ARG A 204 12.22 11.56 -0.91
CA ARG A 204 11.32 12.73 -0.89
C ARG A 204 10.94 13.18 -2.29
N ILE A 205 11.93 13.28 -3.18
CA ILE A 205 11.74 13.71 -4.58
C ILE A 205 10.88 12.68 -5.32
N ILE A 206 11.22 11.39 -5.23
CA ILE A 206 10.44 10.33 -5.87
C ILE A 206 9.00 10.31 -5.35
N ALA A 207 8.81 10.37 -4.02
CA ALA A 207 7.48 10.40 -3.44
C ALA A 207 6.68 11.63 -3.90
N ALA A 208 7.31 12.80 -3.98
CA ALA A 208 6.66 14.03 -4.44
C ALA A 208 6.22 13.92 -5.90
N ASN A 209 7.09 13.45 -6.79
CA ASN A 209 6.78 13.33 -8.22
C ASN A 209 5.76 12.23 -8.51
N ALA A 210 5.80 11.10 -7.80
CA ALA A 210 4.79 10.04 -7.93
C ALA A 210 3.39 10.55 -7.52
N LYS A 211 3.30 11.29 -6.40
CA LYS A 211 2.05 11.93 -5.95
C LYS A 211 1.56 12.99 -6.95
N LYS A 212 2.46 13.86 -7.41
CA LYS A 212 2.17 14.93 -8.37
C LYS A 212 1.61 14.37 -9.69
N ASN A 213 2.17 13.27 -10.17
CA ASN A 213 1.79 12.67 -11.45
C ASN A 213 0.69 11.61 -11.32
N GLY A 214 0.36 11.15 -10.11
CA GLY A 214 -0.69 10.16 -9.86
C GLY A 214 -0.34 8.77 -10.40
N CYS A 215 0.94 8.45 -10.53
CA CYS A 215 1.39 7.16 -11.05
C CYS A 215 2.77 6.77 -10.49
N GLY A 216 3.01 5.47 -10.43
CA GLY A 216 4.24 4.90 -9.92
C GLY A 216 4.27 3.41 -10.14
N ASN A 217 5.43 2.79 -9.94
CA ASN A 217 5.58 1.34 -9.90
C ASN A 217 5.91 0.88 -8.48
N CYS A 218 6.31 -0.37 -8.26
CA CYS A 218 6.68 -0.91 -6.95
C CYS A 218 7.70 -0.01 -6.24
N GLY A 219 8.67 0.52 -7.00
CA GLY A 219 9.70 1.45 -6.54
C GLY A 219 9.11 2.73 -5.94
N GLU A 220 8.31 3.45 -6.70
CA GLU A 220 7.71 4.74 -6.32
C GLU A 220 6.62 4.55 -5.25
N ASN A 221 5.75 3.54 -5.40
CA ASN A 221 4.68 3.28 -4.43
C ASN A 221 5.24 2.91 -3.05
N SER A 222 6.26 2.05 -2.99
CA SER A 222 6.94 1.71 -1.73
C SER A 222 7.65 2.90 -1.11
N ILE A 223 8.20 3.82 -1.90
CA ILE A 223 8.80 5.07 -1.41
C ILE A 223 7.73 6.00 -0.83
N VAL A 224 6.59 6.17 -1.49
CA VAL A 224 5.48 6.98 -0.97
C VAL A 224 5.00 6.43 0.38
N ALA A 225 4.81 5.11 0.48
CA ALA A 225 4.43 4.45 1.74
C ALA A 225 5.53 4.59 2.81
N PHE A 226 6.80 4.42 2.43
CA PHE A 226 7.94 4.57 3.35
C PHE A 226 7.99 5.99 3.93
N MET A 227 7.89 7.02 3.08
CA MET A 227 7.95 8.42 3.52
C MET A 227 6.77 8.80 4.40
N PHE A 228 5.57 8.28 4.10
CA PHE A 228 4.41 8.45 4.97
C PHE A 228 4.65 7.87 6.37
N LEU A 229 5.13 6.64 6.46
CA LEU A 229 5.47 6.00 7.74
C LEU A 229 6.62 6.71 8.46
N TYR A 230 7.60 7.18 7.69
CA TYR A 230 8.76 7.92 8.19
C TYR A 230 8.32 9.19 8.91
N ASP A 231 7.44 9.97 8.28
CA ASP A 231 6.90 11.24 8.76
C ASP A 231 5.99 11.07 9.97
N MET A 232 5.27 9.95 10.04
CA MET A 232 4.50 9.56 11.21
C MET A 232 5.37 9.14 12.41
N GLY A 233 6.69 9.06 12.25
CA GLY A 233 7.59 8.59 13.30
C GLY A 233 7.50 7.08 13.58
N VAL A 234 6.95 6.29 12.65
CA VAL A 234 6.87 4.83 12.80
C VAL A 234 8.28 4.24 12.69
N ARG A 235 8.70 3.46 13.69
CA ARG A 235 10.02 2.82 13.74
C ARG A 235 9.94 1.44 14.40
N PRO A 236 10.85 0.50 14.07
CA PRO A 236 11.78 0.58 12.94
C PRO A 236 11.03 0.38 11.62
N ILE A 237 11.45 1.10 10.57
CA ILE A 237 10.97 0.89 9.20
C ILE A 237 12.13 0.76 8.23
N GLU A 238 11.93 -0.04 7.19
CA GLU A 238 12.95 -0.29 6.17
C GLU A 238 12.26 -0.47 4.83
N ARG A 239 12.75 0.24 3.80
CA ARG A 239 12.36 -0.05 2.43
C ARG A 239 13.27 -1.12 1.86
N VAL A 240 12.68 -2.10 1.21
CA VAL A 240 13.38 -3.24 0.59
C VAL A 240 13.11 -3.23 -0.89
N ALA A 241 14.16 -3.27 -1.69
CA ALA A 241 14.09 -3.62 -3.10
C ALA A 241 14.52 -5.09 -3.26
N ALA A 242 13.55 -5.97 -3.48
CA ALA A 242 13.78 -7.39 -3.74
C ALA A 242 14.03 -7.57 -5.25
N PHE A 243 15.29 -7.79 -5.62
CA PHE A 243 15.78 -7.83 -7.01
C PHE A 243 15.48 -6.57 -7.84
N GLU A 244 15.77 -6.64 -9.14
CA GLU A 244 15.47 -5.63 -10.17
C GLU A 244 13.96 -5.36 -10.34
N ASP A 245 13.08 -6.11 -9.67
CA ASP A 245 11.69 -6.24 -10.13
C ASP A 245 10.66 -5.84 -9.07
N HIS A 246 10.97 -5.87 -7.76
CA HIS A 246 9.96 -5.52 -6.74
C HIS A 246 10.49 -4.71 -5.55
N ALA A 247 9.63 -3.86 -4.97
CA ALA A 247 9.96 -3.09 -3.78
C ALA A 247 8.76 -2.92 -2.84
N PHE A 248 9.03 -2.96 -1.54
CA PHE A 248 8.05 -2.86 -0.46
C PHE A 248 8.67 -2.28 0.82
N VAL A 249 7.86 -2.07 1.86
CA VAL A 249 8.31 -1.58 3.17
C VAL A 249 8.10 -2.64 4.23
N ILE A 250 9.04 -2.78 5.16
CA ILE A 250 8.89 -3.61 6.35
C ILE A 250 8.81 -2.70 7.58
N ILE A 251 7.85 -2.98 8.46
CA ILE A 251 7.60 -2.29 9.72
C ILE A 251 7.89 -3.27 10.87
N GLY A 252 8.63 -2.84 11.89
CA GLY A 252 8.82 -3.62 13.11
C GLY A 252 9.77 -4.82 12.99
N ARG A 253 10.63 -4.84 11.97
CA ARG A 253 11.62 -5.91 11.76
C ARG A 253 12.71 -5.90 12.83
N ALA A 254 13.04 -7.07 13.38
CA ALA A 254 14.20 -7.28 14.23
C ALA A 254 15.51 -6.97 13.49
N ASN A 255 16.59 -6.68 14.22
CA ASN A 255 17.92 -6.44 13.65
C ASN A 255 18.61 -7.73 13.20
N VAL A 256 17.99 -8.45 12.28
CA VAL A 256 18.53 -9.66 11.64
C VAL A 256 18.90 -9.38 10.18
N LYS A 257 19.43 -10.36 9.45
CA LYS A 257 19.65 -10.20 8.01
C LYS A 257 18.31 -10.10 7.29
N ILE A 258 18.25 -9.24 6.27
CA ILE A 258 17.02 -9.02 5.50
C ILE A 258 16.52 -10.29 4.80
N ASN A 259 17.41 -11.16 4.34
CA ASN A 259 17.06 -12.44 3.71
C ASN A 259 16.68 -13.53 4.73
N ASP A 260 16.79 -13.25 6.03
CA ASP A 260 16.39 -14.15 7.10
C ASP A 260 14.97 -13.83 7.58
N TYR A 261 14.01 -13.98 6.67
CA TYR A 261 12.61 -13.63 6.90
C TYR A 261 11.95 -14.47 8.01
N ALA A 262 12.44 -15.68 8.26
CA ALA A 262 11.99 -16.52 9.37
C ALA A 262 12.29 -15.87 10.74
N ASN A 263 13.33 -15.03 10.81
CA ASN A 263 13.77 -14.37 12.04
C ASN A 263 13.50 -12.86 12.07
N TRP A 264 12.67 -12.33 11.14
CA TRP A 264 12.25 -10.91 11.17
C TRP A 264 11.50 -10.51 12.45
N GLY A 265 11.03 -11.49 13.22
CA GLY A 265 10.38 -11.30 14.50
C GLY A 265 8.84 -11.29 14.42
N PRO A 266 8.15 -11.51 15.54
CA PRO A 266 6.70 -11.69 15.59
C PRO A 266 5.90 -10.41 15.34
N HIS A 267 6.59 -9.26 15.22
CA HIS A 267 5.98 -7.95 15.01
C HIS A 267 6.27 -7.37 13.63
N ALA A 268 7.04 -8.08 12.80
CA ALA A 268 7.33 -7.66 11.45
C ALA A 268 6.05 -7.67 10.60
N VAL A 269 5.82 -6.57 9.89
CA VAL A 269 4.72 -6.41 8.94
C VAL A 269 5.28 -5.92 7.63
N LEU A 270 4.83 -6.54 6.54
CA LEU A 270 5.15 -6.09 5.20
C LEU A 270 4.02 -5.18 4.70
N CYS A 271 4.41 -3.99 4.28
CA CYS A 271 3.59 -2.96 3.66
C CYS A 271 3.92 -2.90 2.17
N ASP A 272 3.05 -3.46 1.35
CA ASP A 272 3.16 -3.50 -0.11
C ASP A 272 2.02 -2.73 -0.75
N PRO A 273 2.18 -1.41 -0.95
CA PRO A 273 1.18 -0.61 -1.62
C PRO A 273 0.99 -0.98 -3.09
N TRP A 274 1.92 -1.71 -3.69
CA TRP A 274 1.85 -2.06 -5.10
C TRP A 274 1.14 -3.41 -5.32
N ALA A 275 1.31 -4.39 -4.42
CA ALA A 275 0.65 -5.69 -4.49
C ALA A 275 -0.86 -5.68 -4.16
N GLN A 276 -1.44 -4.55 -3.71
CA GLN A 276 -2.89 -4.38 -3.66
C GLN A 276 -3.44 -4.25 -5.09
N GLY A 277 -3.86 -5.38 -5.66
CA GLY A 277 -4.55 -5.42 -6.96
C GLY A 277 -3.75 -6.00 -8.11
N PHE A 278 -2.44 -6.23 -7.94
CA PHE A 278 -1.63 -6.92 -8.93
C PHE A 278 -0.92 -8.11 -8.27
N ARG A 279 -1.25 -9.32 -8.76
CA ARG A 279 -0.80 -10.65 -8.31
C ARG A 279 -1.31 -11.14 -6.95
N SER A 280 -2.62 -11.22 -6.78
CA SER A 280 -3.22 -12.08 -5.73
C SER A 280 -2.81 -11.70 -4.30
N GLY A 281 -2.33 -10.48 -4.06
CA GLY A 281 -2.17 -9.99 -2.71
C GLY A 281 -3.50 -9.97 -1.98
N GLN A 282 -3.52 -10.04 -0.64
CA GLN A 282 -4.79 -10.15 0.08
C GLN A 282 -5.71 -9.00 -0.37
N PRO A 283 -6.84 -9.29 -1.05
CA PRO A 283 -7.65 -8.27 -1.69
C PRO A 283 -8.01 -7.19 -0.66
N GLY A 284 -7.62 -5.95 -0.94
CA GLY A 284 -8.01 -4.78 -0.14
C GLY A 284 -7.10 -4.36 1.02
N SER A 285 -5.93 -4.98 1.26
CA SER A 285 -5.02 -4.51 2.34
C SER A 285 -3.51 -4.50 2.06
N GLY A 286 -2.97 -5.29 1.12
CA GLY A 286 -1.54 -5.21 0.73
C GLY A 286 -0.57 -5.35 1.90
N THR A 287 -1.06 -5.98 2.96
CA THR A 287 -0.46 -5.98 4.28
C THR A 287 -0.37 -7.42 4.73
N TYR A 288 0.82 -7.85 5.16
CA TYR A 288 1.07 -9.21 5.62
C TYR A 288 1.77 -9.18 6.98
N SER A 289 1.40 -10.09 7.89
CA SER A 289 2.32 -10.41 8.98
C SER A 289 3.55 -11.11 8.40
N GLY A 290 4.71 -10.94 9.03
CA GLY A 290 5.95 -11.60 8.61
C GLY A 290 5.78 -13.12 8.46
N ALA A 291 5.06 -13.76 9.38
CA ALA A 291 4.76 -15.19 9.31
C ALA A 291 3.92 -15.57 8.07
N ARG A 292 2.89 -14.79 7.73
CA ARG A 292 2.05 -15.05 6.55
C ARG A 292 2.75 -14.71 5.24
N TYR A 293 3.69 -13.77 5.27
CA TYR A 293 4.53 -13.47 4.11
C TYR A 293 5.36 -14.69 3.70
N VAL A 294 5.96 -15.42 4.64
CA VAL A 294 6.70 -16.66 4.33
C VAL A 294 5.80 -17.70 3.69
N GLU A 295 4.55 -17.83 4.13
CA GLU A 295 3.58 -18.75 3.55
C GLU A 295 3.20 -18.37 2.10
N VAL A 296 2.91 -17.08 1.86
CA VAL A 296 2.41 -16.60 0.56
C VAL A 296 3.54 -16.39 -0.45
N MET A 297 4.68 -15.92 0.01
CA MET A 297 5.79 -15.46 -0.83
C MET A 297 7.04 -16.33 -0.69
N GLY A 298 7.03 -17.37 0.16
CA GLY A 298 8.17 -18.26 0.39
C GLY A 298 8.70 -18.88 -0.89
N THR A 299 7.83 -19.29 -1.82
CA THR A 299 8.22 -19.81 -3.15
C THR A 299 8.88 -18.74 -4.02
N LEU A 300 8.41 -17.49 -3.92
CA LEU A 300 8.99 -16.36 -4.65
C LEU A 300 10.39 -16.06 -4.07
N LEU A 301 10.49 -15.95 -2.74
CA LEU A 301 11.69 -15.59 -2.00
C LEU A 301 12.78 -16.68 -1.97
N SER A 302 12.41 -17.96 -2.00
CA SER A 302 13.40 -19.05 -2.01
C SER A 302 14.26 -19.05 -3.27
N SER A 303 13.82 -18.36 -4.32
CA SER A 303 14.57 -18.15 -5.55
C SER A 303 15.35 -16.82 -5.59
N VAL A 304 15.33 -16.03 -4.50
CA VAL A 304 15.68 -14.62 -4.52
C VAL A 304 16.92 -14.23 -3.71
N LYS A 305 17.84 -13.48 -4.34
CA LYS A 305 18.90 -12.71 -3.69
C LYS A 305 18.41 -11.29 -3.45
N ILE A 306 18.25 -10.90 -2.20
CA ILE A 306 17.88 -9.53 -1.82
C ILE A 306 19.15 -8.64 -1.89
N ARG A 307 19.10 -7.51 -2.61
CA ARG A 307 20.23 -6.57 -2.72
C ARG A 307 20.22 -5.56 -1.56
N PRO A 308 21.40 -5.21 -1.01
CA PRO A 308 21.52 -4.23 0.05
C PRO A 308 21.57 -2.78 -0.41
N ASP A 309 20.45 -2.30 -0.94
CA ASP A 309 20.25 -0.87 -1.23
C ASP A 309 19.30 -0.30 -0.16
N PHE A 310 19.74 -0.29 1.12
CA PHE A 310 18.87 -0.12 2.27
C PHE A 310 18.98 1.25 2.94
N TYR A 311 17.86 1.95 3.08
CA TYR A 311 17.68 2.92 4.15
C TYR A 311 16.79 2.32 5.24
N ARG A 312 17.38 2.11 6.41
CA ARG A 312 16.69 1.68 7.62
C ARG A 312 16.60 2.84 8.59
N ALA A 313 15.39 3.25 8.89
CA ALA A 313 15.16 4.19 9.98
C ALA A 313 15.01 3.37 11.28
N SER A 314 16.05 3.37 12.10
CA SER A 314 16.05 2.78 13.44
C SER A 314 15.33 3.66 14.45
#